data_AF-A0A2G8LP96-F1
#
_entry.id   AF-A0A2G8LP96-F1
#
_cell.length_a   1.000
_cell.length_b   1.000
_cell.length_c   1.000
_cell.angle_alpha   90.00
_cell.angle_beta   90.00
_cell.angle_gamma   90.00
#
_symmetry.space_group_name_H-M   'P 1'
#
loop_
_entity.id
_entity.type
_entity.pdbx_description
1 polymer ?
#
loop_
_entity_poly.entity_id
_entity_poly.type
_entity_poly.pdbx_seq_one_letter_code
_entity_poly.pdbx_strand_id
1 'polypeptide(L)'
;MELTFTMPPENKFGHRLLTEEFPLKPNYAYCNSGAYGLVPRIVTKKQLEYMRERDEDPDGWYRFSKEKLLYLDAIKQLAEFVGSEPSNLVFVENASTGDKILFTSHGYAAVAKNVANLRKRAGITEVCLDLKLPIRSEDDIISQFERVISENEGIKVALIDHITCPSAILMPLKSLIDLCHRNGILVIVDGAHAPGHIPLNLEELSADFYTGNIHKWLFSPRGCALFWVHPNHHDSVSPLVVSRNHERKTLVERFLPDATRDSSAYLVVPDALRFHKSLGGLDVILRRNRDSLRGVAKLLAESWNSEVYPLADHLRAPNMALVAMPSIFQELFEPSDANCTKMMEWLHGKNVFVCFSSVSGKIWARLSMQVWNCFEDYLKVRDAVHEMKEEVPYIIEEGKFSFELKQSCENPIQKQGSLEEVEAFLAEYEKKAQDVYSASALASWEYNTNITDYNSQKSIEASGRSAAFTQEAAQNASQFDGEYPDEIQRQLDDISYVGTAALGDPDKINEFNQVRADMMEIYSQSKVCRSDAPTDCYNLDPGLDNIMASSDDYDELVWAWQGWRDEVGVANNDLYIRYVELSNEVAVANGFPDKGAMWRDNYEMGEYIMFAYDIYKLYTTTL
;
A
#
# COMPACT_ATOMS: atom_id res chain seq x y z
N MET A 1 -52.13 7.69 -3.94
CA MET A 1 -51.60 8.81 -4.74
C MET A 1 -50.12 8.48 -4.95
N GLU A 2 -49.82 7.77 -6.04
CA GLU A 2 -48.45 7.36 -6.38
C GLU A 2 -47.63 8.59 -6.71
N LEU A 3 -46.61 8.86 -5.89
CA LEU A 3 -45.58 9.83 -6.22
C LEU A 3 -44.61 9.13 -7.18
N THR A 4 -44.85 9.28 -8.47
CA THR A 4 -43.87 9.07 -9.53
C THR A 4 -42.78 10.13 -9.37
N PHE A 5 -41.72 9.80 -8.63
CA PHE A 5 -40.56 10.66 -8.47
C PHE A 5 -39.66 10.52 -9.70
N THR A 6 -39.69 11.55 -10.53
CA THR A 6 -38.75 11.75 -11.63
C THR A 6 -37.32 11.82 -11.08
N MET A 7 -36.44 10.97 -11.60
CA MET A 7 -34.98 11.09 -11.45
C MET A 7 -34.55 12.54 -11.68
N PRO A 8 -33.58 13.09 -10.92
CA PRO A 8 -33.00 14.38 -11.26
C PRO A 8 -32.49 14.31 -12.71
N PRO A 9 -32.62 15.39 -13.49
CA PRO A 9 -32.35 15.34 -14.92
C PRO A 9 -30.95 14.73 -15.18
N GLU A 10 -30.85 13.86 -16.19
CA GLU A 10 -29.62 13.16 -16.61
C GLU A 10 -28.41 14.10 -16.80
N ASN A 11 -28.65 15.41 -16.94
CA ASN A 11 -27.62 16.41 -17.15
C ASN A 11 -26.76 16.77 -15.93
N LYS A 12 -27.06 16.27 -14.71
CA LYS A 12 -26.26 16.60 -13.50
C LYS A 12 -25.33 15.50 -12.99
N PHE A 13 -25.49 14.25 -13.45
CA PHE A 13 -24.79 13.09 -12.91
C PHE A 13 -24.31 12.16 -14.03
N GLY A 14 -23.53 11.14 -13.68
CA GLY A 14 -23.05 10.13 -14.63
C GLY A 14 -21.84 10.56 -15.47
N HIS A 15 -21.62 9.89 -16.60
CA HIS A 15 -20.41 10.05 -17.43
C HIS A 15 -20.19 11.46 -17.98
N ARG A 16 -21.27 12.22 -18.19
CA ARG A 16 -21.16 13.63 -18.58
C ARG A 16 -20.46 14.45 -17.49
N LEU A 17 -20.96 14.35 -16.25
CA LEU A 17 -20.33 14.99 -15.10
C LEU A 17 -18.89 14.51 -14.94
N LEU A 18 -18.64 13.21 -15.11
CA LEU A 18 -17.29 12.64 -15.04
C LEU A 18 -16.32 13.33 -15.99
N THR A 19 -16.73 13.50 -17.25
CA THR A 19 -15.89 14.02 -18.32
C THR A 19 -15.68 15.54 -18.19
N GLU A 20 -16.76 16.27 -17.85
CA GLU A 20 -16.72 17.73 -17.70
C GLU A 20 -15.92 18.14 -16.45
N GLU A 21 -16.15 17.48 -15.32
CA GLU A 21 -15.67 17.96 -14.01
C GLU A 21 -14.54 17.13 -13.40
N PHE A 22 -14.22 15.92 -13.86
CA PHE A 22 -13.18 15.11 -13.20
C PHE A 22 -12.02 14.74 -14.15
N PRO A 23 -10.77 14.71 -13.65
CA PRO A 23 -9.60 14.38 -14.45
C PRO A 23 -9.36 12.87 -14.58
N LEU A 24 -10.41 12.06 -14.76
CA LEU A 24 -10.28 10.61 -14.93
C LEU A 24 -9.88 10.29 -16.39
N LYS A 25 -9.05 9.25 -16.58
CA LYS A 25 -8.70 8.78 -17.94
C LYS A 25 -9.98 8.33 -18.70
N PRO A 26 -10.07 8.56 -20.02
CA PRO A 26 -11.21 8.12 -20.82
C PRO A 26 -11.43 6.61 -20.74
N ASN A 27 -12.68 6.17 -20.92
CA ASN A 27 -13.09 4.76 -20.97
C ASN A 27 -12.80 3.92 -19.70
N TYR A 28 -12.48 4.54 -18.57
CA TYR A 28 -12.20 3.85 -17.32
C TYR A 28 -13.42 3.76 -16.39
N ALA A 29 -13.86 2.54 -16.10
CA ALA A 29 -14.96 2.29 -15.16
C ALA A 29 -14.42 2.31 -13.72
N TYR A 30 -14.47 3.49 -13.07
CA TYR A 30 -13.94 3.68 -11.72
C TYR A 30 -15.03 3.53 -10.65
N CYS A 31 -15.08 2.36 -10.01
CA CYS A 31 -16.08 1.97 -9.01
C CYS A 31 -15.49 1.81 -7.59
N ASN A 32 -14.43 2.57 -7.25
CA ASN A 32 -13.75 2.54 -5.95
C ASN A 32 -13.49 3.93 -5.35
N SER A 33 -14.48 4.82 -5.43
CA SER A 33 -14.43 6.17 -4.85
C SER A 33 -14.10 6.19 -3.35
N GLY A 34 -14.44 5.12 -2.62
CA GLY A 34 -14.15 4.98 -1.19
C GLY A 34 -12.66 4.87 -0.83
N ALA A 35 -11.76 4.62 -1.78
CA ALA A 35 -10.33 4.57 -1.49
C ALA A 35 -9.70 5.96 -1.48
N TYR A 36 -9.65 6.64 -2.63
CA TYR A 36 -8.87 7.87 -2.82
C TYR A 36 -9.69 9.08 -3.27
N GLY A 37 -10.98 8.88 -3.59
CA GLY A 37 -11.86 9.90 -4.15
C GLY A 37 -11.38 10.47 -5.51
N LEU A 38 -12.19 11.37 -6.06
CA LEU A 38 -11.80 12.22 -7.19
C LEU A 38 -12.04 13.69 -6.83
N VAL A 39 -11.17 14.55 -7.34
CA VAL A 39 -11.21 16.00 -7.12
C VAL A 39 -11.77 16.66 -8.38
N PRO A 40 -12.85 17.46 -8.27
CA PRO A 40 -13.38 18.21 -9.39
C PRO A 40 -12.38 19.23 -9.91
N ARG A 41 -12.37 19.47 -11.22
CA ARG A 41 -11.49 20.43 -11.91
C ARG A 41 -11.65 21.82 -11.34
N ILE A 42 -12.87 22.22 -10.95
CA ILE A 42 -13.12 23.51 -10.33
C ILE A 42 -12.40 23.65 -8.98
N VAL A 43 -12.33 22.58 -8.18
CA VAL A 43 -11.63 22.54 -6.89
C VAL A 43 -10.11 22.52 -7.12
N THR A 44 -9.63 21.69 -8.05
CA THR A 44 -8.20 21.66 -8.42
C THR A 44 -7.73 23.01 -8.97
N LYS A 45 -8.54 23.68 -9.78
CA LYS A 45 -8.23 25.02 -10.29
C LYS A 45 -8.04 26.01 -9.14
N LYS A 46 -8.94 26.00 -8.16
CA LYS A 46 -8.82 26.87 -6.97
C LYS A 46 -7.56 26.54 -6.15
N GLN A 47 -7.25 25.26 -6.02
CA GLN A 47 -6.04 24.82 -5.32
C GLN A 47 -4.78 25.39 -5.99
N LEU A 48 -4.70 25.29 -7.32
CA LEU A 48 -3.59 25.85 -8.09
C LEU A 48 -3.53 27.38 -8.02
N GLU A 49 -4.67 28.08 -7.94
CA GLU A 49 -4.70 29.53 -7.70
C GLU A 49 -4.05 29.87 -6.35
N TYR A 50 -4.40 29.17 -5.28
CA TYR A 50 -3.77 29.39 -3.96
C TYR A 50 -2.28 29.05 -3.94
N MET A 51 -1.86 28.00 -4.64
CA MET A 51 -0.43 27.68 -4.77
C MET A 51 0.33 28.80 -5.50
N ARG A 52 -0.21 29.33 -6.60
CA ARG A 52 0.41 30.46 -7.31
C ARG A 52 0.46 31.71 -6.45
N GLU A 53 -0.64 32.02 -5.78
CA GLU A 53 -0.74 33.21 -4.93
C GLU A 53 0.20 33.15 -3.72
N ARG A 54 0.42 31.94 -3.16
CA ARG A 54 1.47 31.68 -2.16
C ARG A 54 2.87 31.94 -2.73
N ASP A 55 3.15 31.43 -3.92
CA ASP A 55 4.49 31.49 -4.51
C ASP A 55 4.84 32.91 -5.04
N GLU A 56 3.82 33.72 -5.37
CA GLU A 56 3.97 35.14 -5.74
C GLU A 56 4.32 36.03 -4.53
N ASP A 57 3.86 35.70 -3.32
CA ASP A 57 4.13 36.45 -2.09
C ASP A 57 4.20 35.51 -0.86
N PRO A 58 5.30 34.76 -0.69
CA PRO A 58 5.41 33.76 0.38
C PRO A 58 5.42 34.39 1.78
N ASP A 59 6.03 35.57 1.94
CA ASP A 59 6.01 36.28 3.23
C ASP A 59 4.61 36.79 3.55
N GLY A 60 3.88 37.35 2.59
CA GLY A 60 2.48 37.73 2.79
C GLY A 60 1.57 36.54 3.08
N TRP A 61 1.83 35.41 2.44
CA TRP A 61 1.09 34.17 2.67
C TRP A 61 1.27 33.65 4.10
N TYR A 62 2.52 33.41 4.51
CA TYR A 62 2.85 32.72 5.76
C TYR A 62 2.94 33.66 6.97
N ARG A 63 3.38 34.92 6.79
CA ARG A 63 3.58 35.86 7.91
C ARG A 63 2.40 36.79 8.12
N PHE A 64 1.73 37.23 7.05
CA PHE A 64 0.68 38.27 7.12
C PHE A 64 -0.74 37.69 7.13
N SER A 65 -0.90 36.52 7.73
CA SER A 65 -2.18 35.87 8.11
C SER A 65 -3.07 35.36 6.98
N LYS A 66 -2.66 35.42 5.70
CA LYS A 66 -3.50 34.97 4.59
C LYS A 66 -3.88 33.49 4.71
N GLU A 67 -2.90 32.61 4.92
CA GLU A 67 -3.13 31.19 5.16
C GLU A 67 -4.04 30.96 6.37
N LYS A 68 -3.75 31.66 7.48
CA LYS A 68 -4.53 31.57 8.73
C LYS A 68 -6.01 31.92 8.49
N LEU A 69 -6.30 33.01 7.77
CA LEU A 69 -7.68 33.44 7.52
C LEU A 69 -8.43 32.45 6.64
N LEU A 70 -7.79 31.95 5.58
CA LEU A 70 -8.36 30.92 4.71
C LEU A 70 -8.62 29.61 5.47
N TYR A 71 -7.70 29.21 6.35
CA TYR A 71 -7.86 28.03 7.19
C TYR A 71 -9.04 28.16 8.15
N LEU A 72 -9.18 29.31 8.83
CA LEU A 72 -10.29 29.55 9.76
C LEU A 72 -11.64 29.58 9.04
N ASP A 73 -11.70 30.14 7.82
CA ASP A 73 -12.89 30.09 6.98
C ASP A 73 -13.24 28.64 6.57
N ALA A 74 -12.24 27.85 6.19
CA ALA A 74 -12.41 26.44 5.87
C ALA A 74 -12.92 25.62 7.06
N ILE A 75 -12.36 25.81 8.26
CA ILE A 75 -12.82 25.17 9.49
C ILE A 75 -14.27 25.56 9.79
N LYS A 76 -14.61 26.84 9.71
CA LYS A 76 -15.97 27.32 9.99
C LYS A 76 -17.01 26.66 9.07
N GLN A 77 -16.76 26.64 7.76
CA GLN A 77 -17.70 26.06 6.80
C GLN A 77 -17.79 24.54 6.91
N LEU A 78 -16.68 23.87 7.20
CA LEU A 78 -16.69 22.43 7.44
C LEU A 78 -17.42 22.09 8.73
N ALA A 79 -17.22 22.86 9.81
CA ALA A 79 -17.87 22.66 11.09
C ALA A 79 -19.40 22.75 10.95
N GLU A 80 -19.90 23.72 10.19
CA GLU A 80 -21.32 23.81 9.84
C GLU A 80 -21.81 22.56 9.08
N PHE A 81 -21.02 22.04 8.14
CA PHE A 81 -21.39 20.86 7.34
C PHE A 81 -21.46 19.56 8.16
N VAL A 82 -20.60 19.40 9.18
CA VAL A 82 -20.53 18.17 10.00
C VAL A 82 -21.20 18.29 11.37
N GLY A 83 -21.90 19.39 11.65
CA GLY A 83 -22.54 19.65 12.94
C GLY A 83 -21.51 19.68 14.08
N SER A 84 -20.52 20.57 13.96
CA SER A 84 -19.46 20.81 14.95
C SER A 84 -19.41 22.28 15.32
N GLU A 85 -18.97 22.57 16.55
CA GLU A 85 -18.45 23.90 16.87
C GLU A 85 -17.07 24.07 16.23
N PRO A 86 -16.76 25.22 15.58
CA PRO A 86 -15.46 25.43 14.93
C PRO A 86 -14.24 25.28 15.86
N SER A 87 -14.40 25.53 17.17
CA SER A 87 -13.33 25.38 18.15
C SER A 87 -12.92 23.93 18.41
N ASN A 88 -13.79 22.98 18.08
CA ASN A 88 -13.60 21.55 18.33
C ASN A 88 -13.01 20.82 17.11
N LEU A 89 -12.84 21.52 15.99
CA LEU A 89 -12.52 20.93 14.70
C LEU A 89 -11.19 21.47 14.16
N VAL A 90 -10.33 20.57 13.70
CA VAL A 90 -9.06 20.89 13.05
C VAL A 90 -8.85 20.02 11.81
N PHE A 91 -7.91 20.41 10.95
CA PHE A 91 -7.48 19.59 9.81
C PHE A 91 -6.26 18.74 10.14
N VAL A 92 -6.26 17.51 9.63
CA VAL A 92 -5.12 16.59 9.61
C VAL A 92 -4.96 16.00 8.20
N GLU A 93 -3.84 15.33 7.93
CA GLU A 93 -3.51 14.86 6.57
C GLU A 93 -4.42 13.71 6.11
N ASN A 94 -4.70 12.76 7.00
CA ASN A 94 -5.59 11.63 6.72
C ASN A 94 -6.05 10.97 8.02
N ALA A 95 -7.07 10.12 7.93
CA ALA A 95 -7.63 9.40 9.08
C ALA A 95 -6.62 8.47 9.80
N SER A 96 -5.50 8.09 9.16
CA SER A 96 -4.51 7.18 9.74
C SER A 96 -3.52 7.88 10.69
N THR A 97 -3.62 9.20 10.89
CA THR A 97 -2.80 9.93 11.87
C THR A 97 -3.41 9.84 13.27
N GLY A 98 -2.86 8.99 14.16
CA GLY A 98 -3.29 8.90 15.57
C GLY A 98 -2.74 7.66 16.31
N ASP A 99 -2.58 7.75 17.65
CA ASP A 99 -1.95 6.72 18.50
C ASP A 99 -2.90 6.17 19.62
N LYS A 100 -3.14 4.83 19.64
CA LYS A 100 -3.45 3.88 20.78
C LYS A 100 -4.90 3.41 21.01
N ILE A 101 -5.34 2.21 20.55
CA ILE A 101 -6.76 1.85 20.62
C ILE A 101 -7.16 0.34 20.50
N LEU A 102 -8.26 -0.11 21.15
CA LEU A 102 -9.05 -1.35 20.86
C LEU A 102 -9.75 -1.20 19.51
N PHE A 103 -9.78 -2.19 18.63
CA PHE A 103 -10.38 -2.05 17.29
C PHE A 103 -11.08 -3.36 16.87
N THR A 104 -11.83 -3.33 15.76
CA THR A 104 -12.57 -4.51 15.26
C THR A 104 -11.80 -5.24 14.15
N SER A 105 -12.09 -6.52 13.91
CA SER A 105 -11.54 -7.27 12.76
C SER A 105 -11.95 -6.69 11.39
N HIS A 106 -12.93 -5.78 11.38
CA HIS A 106 -13.40 -5.05 10.21
C HIS A 106 -12.80 -3.65 10.11
N GLY A 107 -11.82 -3.33 10.96
CA GLY A 107 -11.09 -2.06 10.94
C GLY A 107 -10.17 -1.90 9.73
N TYR A 108 -9.76 -0.66 9.46
CA TYR A 108 -8.81 -0.38 8.38
C TYR A 108 -7.41 -0.95 8.69
N ALA A 109 -6.76 -1.54 7.69
CA ALA A 109 -5.47 -2.22 7.88
C ALA A 109 -4.36 -1.30 8.43
N ALA A 110 -4.28 -0.03 8.01
CA ALA A 110 -3.27 0.89 8.52
C ALA A 110 -3.47 1.23 10.01
N VAL A 111 -4.74 1.28 10.45
CA VAL A 111 -5.10 1.47 11.84
C VAL A 111 -4.66 0.26 12.68
N ALA A 112 -4.89 -0.97 12.20
CA ALA A 112 -4.41 -2.18 12.86
C ALA A 112 -2.87 -2.18 13.00
N LYS A 113 -2.14 -1.73 11.97
CA LYS A 113 -0.68 -1.57 12.02
C LYS A 113 -0.23 -0.54 13.07
N ASN A 114 -0.94 0.59 13.21
CA ASN A 114 -0.65 1.57 14.26
C ASN A 114 -0.82 0.96 15.66
N VAL A 115 -1.89 0.18 15.88
CA VAL A 115 -2.12 -0.52 17.16
C VAL A 115 -0.98 -1.51 17.44
N ALA A 116 -0.57 -2.31 16.44
CA ALA A 116 0.55 -3.24 16.57
C ALA A 116 1.88 -2.53 16.90
N ASN A 117 2.16 -1.38 16.29
CA ASN A 117 3.34 -0.57 16.62
C ASN A 117 3.32 -0.08 18.08
N LEU A 118 2.15 0.33 18.57
CA LEU A 118 2.01 0.84 19.93
C LEU A 118 2.10 -0.26 20.98
N ARG A 119 1.67 -1.48 20.66
CA ARG A 119 1.95 -2.67 21.48
C ARG A 119 3.47 -2.83 21.68
N LYS A 120 4.27 -2.73 20.61
CA LYS A 120 5.74 -2.83 20.67
C LYS A 120 6.37 -1.71 21.52
N ARG A 121 5.87 -0.48 21.41
CA ARG A 121 6.49 0.71 22.04
C ARG A 121 6.02 1.01 23.46
N ALA A 122 4.78 0.67 23.79
CA ALA A 122 4.11 1.14 25.00
C ALA A 122 3.50 0.01 25.85
N GLY A 123 3.72 -1.26 25.49
CA GLY A 123 3.26 -2.41 26.29
C GLY A 123 1.74 -2.51 26.43
N ILE A 124 1.00 -2.08 25.39
CA ILE A 124 -0.46 -2.10 25.38
C ILE A 124 -0.98 -3.48 24.99
N THR A 125 -2.02 -3.96 25.68
CA THR A 125 -2.77 -5.16 25.31
C THR A 125 -3.90 -4.79 24.35
N GLU A 126 -3.96 -5.48 23.21
CA GLU A 126 -5.05 -5.33 22.25
C GLU A 126 -6.17 -6.34 22.54
N VAL A 127 -7.40 -5.90 22.32
CA VAL A 127 -8.57 -6.78 22.27
C VAL A 127 -9.17 -6.55 20.88
N CYS A 128 -9.41 -7.63 20.13
CA CYS A 128 -9.99 -7.55 18.80
C CYS A 128 -11.39 -8.18 18.82
N LEU A 129 -12.40 -7.39 18.43
CA LEU A 129 -13.75 -7.91 18.23
C LEU A 129 -13.89 -8.43 16.79
N ASP A 130 -14.04 -9.75 16.65
CA ASP A 130 -14.43 -10.35 15.38
C ASP A 130 -15.96 -10.36 15.23
N LEU A 131 -16.51 -9.41 14.47
CA LEU A 131 -17.95 -9.28 14.25
C LEU A 131 -18.49 -10.50 13.50
N LYS A 132 -19.37 -11.24 14.17
CA LYS A 132 -20.00 -12.45 13.63
C LYS A 132 -21.25 -12.11 12.82
N LEU A 133 -21.36 -12.75 11.67
CA LEU A 133 -22.51 -12.68 10.76
C LEU A 133 -23.54 -13.78 11.03
N PRO A 134 -24.80 -13.62 10.57
CA PRO A 134 -25.36 -12.43 9.92
C PRO A 134 -25.72 -11.32 10.93
N ILE A 135 -25.62 -10.07 10.49
CA ILE A 135 -26.03 -8.90 11.28
C ILE A 135 -27.40 -8.44 10.79
N ARG A 136 -28.44 -8.66 11.61
CA ARG A 136 -29.84 -8.39 11.28
C ARG A 136 -30.38 -7.13 11.93
N SER A 137 -29.69 -6.61 12.95
CA SER A 137 -30.09 -5.43 13.71
C SER A 137 -28.88 -4.73 14.34
N GLU A 138 -29.08 -3.50 14.80
CA GLU A 138 -28.09 -2.78 15.62
C GLU A 138 -27.76 -3.56 16.90
N ASP A 139 -28.76 -4.19 17.52
CA ASP A 139 -28.60 -4.98 18.75
C ASP A 139 -27.64 -6.17 18.58
N ASP A 140 -27.54 -6.76 17.38
CA ASP A 140 -26.57 -7.82 17.09
C ASP A 140 -25.13 -7.32 17.21
N ILE A 141 -24.87 -6.06 16.84
CA ILE A 141 -23.55 -5.43 16.96
C ILE A 141 -23.32 -5.02 18.41
N ILE A 142 -24.29 -4.34 19.02
CA ILE A 142 -24.19 -3.79 20.39
C ILE A 142 -23.94 -4.93 21.39
N SER A 143 -24.67 -6.03 21.29
CA SER A 143 -24.52 -7.19 22.19
C SER A 143 -23.14 -7.84 22.06
N GLN A 144 -22.56 -7.86 20.86
CA GLN A 144 -21.20 -8.37 20.65
C GLN A 144 -20.14 -7.46 21.28
N PHE A 145 -20.30 -6.14 21.19
CA PHE A 145 -19.46 -5.17 21.90
C PHE A 145 -19.59 -5.31 23.42
N GLU A 146 -20.81 -5.37 23.94
CA GLU A 146 -21.09 -5.52 25.37
C GLU A 146 -20.45 -6.79 25.92
N ARG A 147 -20.56 -7.91 25.21
CA ARG A 147 -19.91 -9.17 25.57
C ARG A 147 -18.39 -9.02 25.67
N VAL A 148 -17.75 -8.45 24.64
CA VAL A 148 -16.29 -8.25 24.64
C VAL A 148 -15.85 -7.32 25.78
N ILE A 149 -16.60 -6.25 26.06
CA ILE A 149 -16.32 -5.36 27.19
C ILE A 149 -16.44 -6.11 28.52
N SER A 150 -17.46 -6.98 28.67
CA SER A 150 -17.67 -7.74 29.91
C SER A 150 -16.63 -8.85 30.14
N GLU A 151 -16.11 -9.45 29.08
CA GLU A 151 -15.12 -10.54 29.13
C GLU A 151 -13.69 -10.02 29.34
N ASN A 152 -13.45 -8.73 29.16
CA ASN A 152 -12.13 -8.11 29.19
C ASN A 152 -12.10 -6.93 30.16
N GLU A 153 -11.56 -7.15 31.36
CA GLU A 153 -11.39 -6.07 32.34
C GLU A 153 -10.33 -5.06 31.89
N GLY A 154 -10.55 -3.78 32.21
CA GLY A 154 -9.53 -2.74 32.07
C GLY A 154 -9.37 -2.10 30.70
N ILE A 155 -10.29 -2.34 29.75
CA ILE A 155 -10.34 -1.60 28.48
C ILE A 155 -10.40 -0.09 28.78
N LYS A 156 -9.52 0.71 28.15
CA LYS A 156 -9.41 2.16 28.37
C LYS A 156 -9.88 3.00 27.20
N VAL A 157 -9.71 2.50 25.99
CA VAL A 157 -10.04 3.23 24.76
C VAL A 157 -10.59 2.25 23.75
N ALA A 158 -11.66 2.59 23.04
CA ALA A 158 -12.27 1.87 21.93
C ALA A 158 -12.17 2.68 20.63
N LEU A 159 -11.76 2.03 19.54
CA LEU A 159 -11.72 2.52 18.18
C LEU A 159 -12.82 1.85 17.40
N ILE A 160 -13.71 2.69 16.90
CA ILE A 160 -14.92 2.22 16.24
C ILE A 160 -14.99 2.90 14.89
N ASP A 161 -15.09 2.11 13.82
CA ASP A 161 -15.39 2.67 12.50
C ASP A 161 -16.82 3.20 12.49
N HIS A 162 -17.07 4.36 11.90
CA HIS A 162 -18.44 4.80 11.63
C HIS A 162 -19.03 4.01 10.45
N ILE A 163 -18.21 3.79 9.42
CA ILE A 163 -18.50 2.88 8.32
C ILE A 163 -17.28 1.99 8.10
N THR A 164 -17.43 0.68 8.27
CA THR A 164 -16.31 -0.26 8.14
C THR A 164 -15.79 -0.30 6.71
N CYS A 165 -14.46 -0.30 6.57
CA CYS A 165 -13.80 -0.29 5.27
C CYS A 165 -14.03 -1.60 4.47
N PRO A 166 -13.69 -2.79 4.98
CA PRO A 166 -13.79 -4.04 4.21
C PRO A 166 -15.24 -4.52 4.05
N SER A 167 -16.12 -4.30 5.03
CA SER A 167 -17.49 -4.85 5.04
C SER A 167 -18.61 -3.85 4.75
N ALA A 168 -18.32 -2.56 4.62
CA ALA A 168 -19.29 -1.49 4.34
C ALA A 168 -20.50 -1.45 5.29
N ILE A 169 -20.28 -1.80 6.56
CA ILE A 169 -21.28 -1.75 7.63
C ILE A 169 -21.34 -0.33 8.18
N LEU A 170 -22.53 0.26 8.20
CA LEU A 170 -22.83 1.47 8.96
C LEU A 170 -23.04 1.08 10.42
N MET A 171 -22.10 1.45 11.30
CA MET A 171 -22.13 1.07 12.71
C MET A 171 -23.12 1.94 13.49
N PRO A 172 -23.85 1.40 14.49
CA PRO A 172 -24.76 2.15 15.36
C PRO A 172 -23.99 3.01 16.37
N LEU A 173 -23.26 3.99 15.84
CA LEU A 173 -22.15 4.63 16.53
C LEU A 173 -22.60 5.32 17.82
N LYS A 174 -23.76 5.97 17.84
CA LYS A 174 -24.28 6.64 19.05
C LYS A 174 -24.46 5.65 20.21
N SER A 175 -25.12 4.52 19.95
CA SER A 175 -25.35 3.48 20.95
C SER A 175 -24.04 2.85 21.43
N LEU A 176 -23.07 2.68 20.54
CA LEU A 176 -21.74 2.15 20.89
C LEU A 176 -20.93 3.14 21.73
N ILE A 177 -20.97 4.44 21.40
CA ILE A 177 -20.33 5.49 22.20
C ILE A 177 -20.93 5.49 23.61
N ASP A 178 -22.25 5.52 23.72
CA ASP A 178 -22.94 5.54 25.02
C ASP A 178 -22.63 4.26 25.83
N LEU A 179 -22.52 3.09 25.18
CA LEU A 179 -22.09 1.85 25.83
C LEU A 179 -20.67 1.95 26.38
N CYS A 180 -19.71 2.45 25.60
CA CYS A 180 -18.33 2.61 26.03
C CYS A 180 -18.20 3.63 27.17
N HIS A 181 -18.85 4.79 27.06
CA HIS A 181 -18.81 5.85 28.07
C HIS A 181 -19.38 5.39 29.42
N ARG A 182 -20.49 4.63 29.43
CA ARG A 182 -21.03 4.05 30.67
C ARG A 182 -20.08 3.07 31.36
N ASN A 183 -19.13 2.49 30.62
CA ASN A 183 -18.08 1.62 31.13
C ASN A 183 -16.75 2.36 31.39
N GLY A 184 -16.72 3.69 31.27
CA GLY A 184 -15.50 4.49 31.47
C GLY A 184 -14.45 4.30 30.39
N ILE A 185 -14.86 3.88 29.19
CA ILE A 185 -14.00 3.65 28.02
C ILE A 185 -14.06 4.89 27.12
N LEU A 186 -12.90 5.47 26.79
CA LEU A 186 -12.79 6.55 25.82
C LEU A 186 -13.06 6.03 24.41
N VAL A 187 -13.67 6.83 23.53
CA VAL A 187 -14.04 6.43 22.18
C VAL A 187 -13.36 7.31 21.14
N ILE A 188 -12.54 6.68 20.33
CA ILE A 188 -11.99 7.25 19.10
C ILE A 188 -12.80 6.67 17.94
N VAL A 189 -13.25 7.52 17.03
CA VAL A 189 -14.02 7.09 15.87
C VAL A 189 -13.21 7.25 14.61
N ASP A 190 -13.04 6.14 13.87
CA ASP A 190 -12.60 6.17 12.47
C ASP A 190 -13.82 6.43 11.58
N GLY A 191 -14.05 7.69 11.28
CA GLY A 191 -15.06 8.16 10.33
C GLY A 191 -14.51 8.37 8.93
N ALA A 192 -13.43 7.70 8.50
CA ALA A 192 -12.79 7.94 7.20
C ALA A 192 -13.79 7.89 6.03
N HIS A 193 -14.77 6.99 6.09
CA HIS A 193 -15.78 6.82 5.05
C HIS A 193 -17.03 7.68 5.26
N ALA A 194 -17.14 8.52 6.29
CA ALA A 194 -18.39 9.17 6.65
C ALA A 194 -18.64 10.58 6.03
N PRO A 195 -17.69 11.54 6.02
CA PRO A 195 -17.93 12.88 5.48
C PRO A 195 -18.34 12.85 4.00
N GLY A 196 -19.54 13.31 3.67
CA GLY A 196 -20.11 13.24 2.31
C GLY A 196 -20.75 11.90 1.93
N HIS A 197 -20.75 10.92 2.83
CA HIS A 197 -21.38 9.60 2.66
C HIS A 197 -22.60 9.42 3.56
N ILE A 198 -22.62 10.04 4.74
CA ILE A 198 -23.77 10.06 5.65
C ILE A 198 -23.93 11.45 6.28
N PRO A 199 -25.14 11.79 6.76
CA PRO A 199 -25.33 12.98 7.61
C PRO A 199 -24.47 12.85 8.88
N LEU A 200 -23.83 13.94 9.28
CA LEU A 200 -23.00 14.00 10.47
C LEU A 200 -23.45 15.13 11.39
N ASN A 201 -23.44 14.83 12.68
CA ASN A 201 -23.54 15.79 13.77
C ASN A 201 -22.55 15.35 14.86
N LEU A 202 -21.33 15.89 14.81
CA LEU A 202 -20.24 15.46 15.68
C LEU A 202 -20.50 15.85 17.15
N GLU A 203 -21.12 16.99 17.41
CA GLU A 203 -21.50 17.39 18.77
C GLU A 203 -22.55 16.44 19.37
N GLU A 204 -23.51 15.97 18.57
CA GLU A 204 -24.56 15.03 19.03
C GLU A 204 -24.03 13.61 19.23
N LEU A 205 -23.16 13.14 18.33
CA LEU A 205 -22.46 11.87 18.50
C LEU A 205 -21.65 11.87 19.79
N SER A 206 -20.95 12.98 20.07
CA SER A 206 -20.24 13.22 21.32
C SER A 206 -19.24 12.10 21.67
N ALA A 207 -18.48 11.62 20.68
CA ALA A 207 -17.32 10.77 20.93
C ALA A 207 -16.25 11.52 21.75
N ASP A 208 -15.14 10.87 22.11
CA ASP A 208 -13.99 11.60 22.67
C ASP A 208 -13.14 12.23 21.56
N PHE A 209 -12.97 11.46 20.47
CA PHE A 209 -12.23 11.87 19.28
C PHE A 209 -12.90 11.31 18.02
N TYR A 210 -12.90 12.08 16.93
CA TYR A 210 -13.45 11.63 15.65
C TYR A 210 -12.57 12.10 14.49
N THR A 211 -12.18 11.19 13.60
CA THR A 211 -11.43 11.54 12.39
C THR A 211 -12.24 11.17 11.14
N GLY A 212 -12.09 11.92 10.03
CA GLY A 212 -12.83 11.64 8.81
C GLY A 212 -12.18 12.21 7.55
N ASN A 213 -12.01 11.39 6.52
CA ASN A 213 -11.40 11.83 5.27
C ASN A 213 -12.39 12.65 4.45
N ILE A 214 -12.01 13.88 4.13
CA ILE A 214 -12.80 14.79 3.29
C ILE A 214 -12.50 14.52 1.82
N HIS A 215 -11.30 14.00 1.53
CA HIS A 215 -10.84 13.71 0.18
C HIS A 215 -11.44 12.46 -0.47
N LYS A 216 -12.24 11.67 0.27
CA LYS A 216 -12.91 10.47 -0.27
C LYS A 216 -14.24 10.83 -0.93
N TRP A 217 -15.26 11.14 -0.12
CA TRP A 217 -16.63 11.33 -0.59
C TRP A 217 -17.05 12.80 -0.72
N LEU A 218 -16.26 13.73 -0.19
CA LEU A 218 -16.56 15.15 -0.17
C LEU A 218 -15.67 15.98 -1.11
N PHE A 219 -15.07 15.33 -2.12
CA PHE A 219 -14.44 15.97 -3.28
C PHE A 219 -13.24 16.89 -3.00
N SER A 220 -12.71 16.89 -1.77
CA SER A 220 -11.52 17.68 -1.42
C SER A 220 -10.23 17.04 -1.98
N PRO A 221 -9.15 17.81 -2.23
CA PRO A 221 -7.87 17.23 -2.57
C PRO A 221 -7.37 16.25 -1.51
N ARG A 222 -6.63 15.23 -1.96
CA ARG A 222 -5.95 14.24 -1.11
C ARG A 222 -5.02 14.95 -0.11
N GLY A 223 -4.80 14.32 1.05
CA GLY A 223 -4.10 14.96 2.16
C GLY A 223 -5.00 15.86 3.03
N CYS A 224 -6.32 15.63 2.99
CA CYS A 224 -7.31 16.40 3.74
C CYS A 224 -8.27 15.51 4.53
N ALA A 225 -8.22 15.61 5.85
CA ALA A 225 -9.15 14.98 6.79
C ALA A 225 -9.53 15.96 7.91
N LEU A 226 -10.72 15.77 8.48
CA LEU A 226 -11.15 16.43 9.69
C LEU A 226 -10.69 15.64 10.91
N PHE A 227 -10.36 16.34 11.97
CA PHE A 227 -10.18 15.79 13.30
C PHE A 227 -10.97 16.63 14.28
N TRP A 228 -12.00 16.01 14.86
CA TRP A 228 -12.83 16.60 15.89
C TRP A 228 -12.41 16.05 17.25
N VAL A 229 -12.33 16.95 18.21
CA VAL A 229 -11.91 16.66 19.57
C VAL A 229 -12.95 17.22 20.51
N HIS A 230 -13.51 16.35 21.35
CA HIS A 230 -14.45 16.77 22.37
C HIS A 230 -13.80 17.85 23.27
N PRO A 231 -14.51 18.93 23.65
CA PRO A 231 -13.96 20.05 24.43
C PRO A 231 -13.13 19.64 25.65
N ASN A 232 -13.56 18.59 26.35
CA ASN A 232 -12.87 18.05 27.53
C ASN A 232 -11.43 17.56 27.26
N HIS A 233 -11.09 17.25 26.02
CA HIS A 233 -9.79 16.69 25.65
C HIS A 233 -8.87 17.70 24.96
N HIS A 234 -9.31 18.93 24.75
CA HIS A 234 -8.50 19.95 24.06
C HIS A 234 -7.11 20.06 24.66
N ASP A 235 -6.97 20.17 25.98
CA ASP A 235 -5.67 20.35 26.64
C ASP A 235 -4.73 19.14 26.47
N SER A 236 -5.28 17.95 26.25
CA SER A 236 -4.51 16.71 26.10
C SER A 236 -4.05 16.44 24.66
N VAL A 237 -4.55 17.20 23.69
CA VAL A 237 -4.27 16.98 22.26
C VAL A 237 -3.32 18.04 21.74
N SER A 238 -2.21 17.60 21.16
CA SER A 238 -1.23 18.48 20.49
C SER A 238 -0.81 17.87 19.14
N PRO A 239 -0.42 18.69 18.16
CA PRO A 239 0.06 18.18 16.87
C PRO A 239 1.36 17.40 17.06
N LEU A 240 1.53 16.32 16.29
CA LEU A 240 2.74 15.48 16.32
C LEU A 240 4.00 16.27 15.90
N VAL A 241 3.85 17.17 14.92
CA VAL A 241 4.92 18.07 14.49
C VAL A 241 5.01 19.23 15.47
N VAL A 242 6.14 19.33 16.17
CA VAL A 242 6.45 20.45 17.07
C VAL A 242 6.99 21.60 16.24
N SER A 243 6.26 22.71 16.19
CA SER A 243 6.68 23.94 15.50
C SER A 243 6.08 25.17 16.20
N ARG A 244 6.11 26.34 15.56
CA ARG A 244 5.72 27.68 16.08
C ARG A 244 4.39 27.69 16.84
N ASN A 245 3.42 26.89 16.42
CA ASN A 245 2.07 26.89 16.98
C ASN A 245 1.85 25.86 18.10
N HIS A 246 2.83 24.99 18.40
CA HIS A 246 2.65 23.84 19.28
C HIS A 246 2.17 24.21 20.70
N GLU A 247 2.62 25.35 21.24
CA GLU A 247 2.28 25.82 22.60
C GLU A 247 1.10 26.82 22.64
N ARG A 248 0.32 26.94 21.55
CA ARG A 248 -0.85 27.82 21.52
C ARG A 248 -1.95 27.30 22.46
N LYS A 249 -2.78 28.23 22.96
CA LYS A 249 -3.80 27.92 23.97
C LYS A 249 -4.96 27.10 23.41
N THR A 250 -5.47 27.47 22.25
CA THR A 250 -6.64 26.81 21.67
C THR A 250 -6.22 25.64 20.78
N LEU A 251 -7.08 24.63 20.68
CA LEU A 251 -6.87 23.49 19.77
C LEU A 251 -6.64 23.97 18.33
N VAL A 252 -7.54 24.81 17.82
CA VAL A 252 -7.46 25.33 16.45
C VAL A 252 -6.16 26.08 16.19
N GLU A 253 -5.70 26.91 17.13
CA GLU A 253 -4.44 27.63 16.96
C GLU A 253 -3.23 26.71 16.94
N ARG A 254 -3.23 25.59 17.69
CA ARG A 254 -2.15 24.60 17.67
C ARG A 254 -2.05 23.86 16.33
N PHE A 255 -3.19 23.63 15.67
CA PHE A 255 -3.28 22.89 14.41
C PHE A 255 -3.33 23.79 13.16
N LEU A 256 -3.17 25.11 13.31
CA LEU A 256 -2.89 25.98 12.17
C LEU A 256 -1.72 25.39 11.37
N PRO A 257 -1.77 25.39 10.02
CA PRO A 257 -0.71 24.81 9.22
C PRO A 257 0.64 25.39 9.64
N ASP A 258 1.57 24.49 9.95
CA ASP A 258 2.90 24.83 10.44
C ASP A 258 3.94 23.97 9.70
N ALA A 259 5.23 24.24 9.92
CA ALA A 259 6.39 23.58 9.33
C ALA A 259 6.60 23.78 7.81
N THR A 260 6.17 24.93 7.25
CA THR A 260 6.35 25.30 5.83
C THR A 260 5.97 24.18 4.86
N ARG A 261 4.69 23.82 4.86
CA ARG A 261 4.12 22.76 4.01
C ARG A 261 3.07 23.32 3.05
N ASP A 262 2.65 22.49 2.11
CA ASP A 262 1.50 22.78 1.27
C ASP A 262 0.19 22.46 2.02
N SER A 263 -0.52 23.50 2.45
CA SER A 263 -1.82 23.40 3.13
C SER A 263 -3.01 23.63 2.20
N SER A 264 -2.77 23.81 0.89
CA SER A 264 -3.80 24.22 -0.08
C SER A 264 -5.00 23.29 -0.12
N ALA A 265 -4.81 21.99 0.16
CA ALA A 265 -5.87 21.00 0.27
C ALA A 265 -6.90 21.34 1.36
N TYR A 266 -6.47 21.91 2.49
CA TYR A 266 -7.36 22.37 3.56
C TYR A 266 -8.12 23.65 3.14
N LEU A 267 -7.41 24.57 2.47
CA LEU A 267 -7.93 25.90 2.16
C LEU A 267 -9.04 25.88 1.09
N VAL A 268 -9.08 24.83 0.25
CA VAL A 268 -10.11 24.64 -0.78
C VAL A 268 -11.29 23.77 -0.33
N VAL A 269 -11.35 23.36 0.93
CA VAL A 269 -12.52 22.65 1.47
C VAL A 269 -13.83 23.42 1.25
N PRO A 270 -13.90 24.76 1.45
CA PRO A 270 -15.05 25.57 1.04
C PRO A 270 -15.49 25.37 -0.41
N ASP A 271 -14.55 25.25 -1.35
CA ASP A 271 -14.83 25.03 -2.77
C ASP A 271 -15.40 23.63 -3.02
N ALA A 272 -14.87 22.62 -2.34
CA ALA A 272 -15.41 21.25 -2.40
C ALA A 272 -16.84 21.17 -1.84
N LEU A 273 -17.11 21.87 -0.72
CA LEU A 273 -18.46 22.00 -0.14
C LEU A 273 -19.42 22.73 -1.08
N ARG A 274 -18.97 23.79 -1.75
CA ARG A 274 -19.77 24.50 -2.76
C ARG A 274 -20.08 23.61 -3.96
N PHE A 275 -19.11 22.85 -4.45
CA PHE A 275 -19.32 21.89 -5.53
C PHE A 275 -20.33 20.82 -5.12
N HIS A 276 -20.16 20.21 -3.94
CA HIS A 276 -21.12 19.25 -3.38
C HIS A 276 -22.54 19.84 -3.27
N LYS A 277 -22.68 21.08 -2.79
CA LYS A 277 -23.97 21.79 -2.74
C LYS A 277 -24.56 22.06 -4.13
N SER A 278 -23.73 22.36 -5.13
CA SER A 278 -24.18 22.59 -6.52
C SER A 278 -24.80 21.35 -7.18
N LEU A 279 -24.38 20.16 -6.75
CA LEU A 279 -24.97 18.87 -7.14
C LEU A 279 -26.32 18.59 -6.46
N GLY A 280 -26.78 19.47 -5.57
CA GLY A 280 -28.01 19.31 -4.79
C GLY A 280 -27.80 18.98 -3.32
N GLY A 281 -26.54 18.89 -2.88
CA GLY A 281 -26.19 18.58 -1.49
C GLY A 281 -26.36 17.10 -1.13
N LEU A 282 -26.15 16.80 0.16
CA LEU A 282 -25.99 15.44 0.66
C LEU A 282 -27.21 14.57 0.36
N ASP A 283 -28.39 15.07 0.69
CA ASP A 283 -29.66 14.38 0.51
C ASP A 283 -29.91 13.89 -0.92
N VAL A 284 -29.60 14.72 -1.93
CA VAL A 284 -29.79 14.36 -3.34
C VAL A 284 -28.78 13.30 -3.76
N ILE A 285 -27.51 13.47 -3.38
CA ILE A 285 -26.43 12.54 -3.70
C ILE A 285 -26.67 11.17 -3.06
N LEU A 286 -27.01 11.14 -1.77
CA LEU A 286 -27.21 9.88 -1.03
C LEU A 286 -28.42 9.10 -1.53
N ARG A 287 -29.56 9.75 -1.78
CA ARG A 287 -30.74 9.06 -2.33
C ARG A 287 -30.40 8.40 -3.66
N ARG A 288 -29.80 9.16 -4.58
CA ARG A 288 -29.37 8.64 -5.89
C ARG A 288 -28.42 7.45 -5.74
N ASN A 289 -27.31 7.65 -5.03
CA ASN A 289 -26.25 6.63 -4.94
C ASN A 289 -26.78 5.35 -4.27
N ARG A 290 -27.55 5.47 -3.19
CA ARG A 290 -28.14 4.33 -2.49
C ARG A 290 -29.08 3.54 -3.40
N ASP A 291 -29.98 4.22 -4.10
CA ASP A 291 -31.00 3.56 -4.91
C ASP A 291 -30.36 2.88 -6.12
N SER A 292 -29.40 3.53 -6.78
CA SER A 292 -28.61 2.92 -7.87
C SER A 292 -27.76 1.74 -7.40
N LEU A 293 -27.07 1.87 -6.26
CA LEU A 293 -26.16 0.85 -5.76
C LEU A 293 -26.88 -0.43 -5.36
N ARG A 294 -28.08 -0.33 -4.78
CA ARG A 294 -28.91 -1.50 -4.46
C ARG A 294 -29.27 -2.32 -5.71
N GLY A 295 -29.68 -1.63 -6.78
CA GLY A 295 -29.98 -2.27 -8.06
C GLY A 295 -28.74 -2.94 -8.68
N VAL A 296 -27.60 -2.24 -8.66
CA VAL A 296 -26.32 -2.76 -9.14
C VAL A 296 -25.85 -3.99 -8.35
N ALA A 297 -25.87 -3.93 -7.02
CA ALA A 297 -25.42 -5.04 -6.18
C ALA A 297 -26.26 -6.30 -6.42
N LYS A 298 -27.58 -6.14 -6.56
CA LYS A 298 -28.49 -7.23 -6.91
C LYS A 298 -28.19 -7.80 -8.30
N LEU A 299 -27.99 -6.95 -9.31
CA LEU A 299 -27.64 -7.40 -10.65
C LEU A 299 -26.32 -8.20 -10.66
N LEU A 300 -25.30 -7.72 -9.95
CA LEU A 300 -24.01 -8.40 -9.90
C LEU A 300 -24.13 -9.75 -9.20
N ALA A 301 -24.85 -9.82 -8.08
CA ALA A 301 -25.09 -11.08 -7.38
C ALA A 301 -25.84 -12.09 -8.27
N GLU A 302 -26.90 -11.66 -8.97
CA GLU A 302 -27.63 -12.53 -9.91
C GLU A 302 -26.74 -12.99 -11.07
N SER A 303 -25.96 -12.09 -11.65
CA SER A 303 -25.11 -12.42 -12.79
C SER A 303 -23.93 -13.33 -12.43
N TRP A 304 -23.33 -13.13 -11.27
CA TRP A 304 -22.22 -13.93 -10.77
C TRP A 304 -22.68 -15.22 -10.07
N ASN A 305 -24.00 -15.45 -9.98
CA ASN A 305 -24.60 -16.53 -9.21
C ASN A 305 -24.04 -16.58 -7.78
N SER A 306 -24.02 -15.41 -7.14
CA SER A 306 -23.43 -15.19 -5.82
C SER A 306 -24.40 -14.43 -4.91
N GLU A 307 -23.90 -13.84 -3.83
CA GLU A 307 -24.73 -13.17 -2.81
C GLU A 307 -24.26 -11.74 -2.53
N VAL A 308 -25.21 -10.90 -2.13
CA VAL A 308 -24.93 -9.60 -1.53
C VAL A 308 -24.64 -9.81 -0.06
N TYR A 309 -23.68 -9.07 0.50
CA TYR A 309 -23.29 -9.20 1.90
C TYR A 309 -24.51 -9.08 2.85
N PRO A 310 -24.68 -10.02 3.80
CA PRO A 310 -25.94 -10.25 4.50
C PRO A 310 -26.14 -9.28 5.67
N LEU A 311 -26.48 -8.03 5.34
CA LEU A 311 -26.80 -6.96 6.29
C LEU A 311 -28.27 -6.53 6.19
N ALA A 312 -28.84 -6.13 7.32
CA ALA A 312 -30.10 -5.40 7.35
C ALA A 312 -29.97 -4.03 6.65
N ASP A 313 -31.04 -3.58 6.00
CA ASP A 313 -30.99 -2.40 5.11
C ASP A 313 -30.56 -1.09 5.78
N HIS A 314 -30.85 -0.92 7.07
CA HIS A 314 -30.48 0.26 7.84
C HIS A 314 -29.00 0.28 8.25
N LEU A 315 -28.31 -0.86 8.17
CA LEU A 315 -26.88 -1.01 8.48
C LEU A 315 -26.00 -0.97 7.24
N ARG A 316 -26.58 -0.75 6.06
CA ARG A 316 -25.84 -0.65 4.80
C ARG A 316 -25.34 0.77 4.62
N ALA A 317 -24.04 0.93 4.37
CA ALA A 317 -23.48 2.20 3.94
C ALA A 317 -24.18 2.68 2.64
N PRO A 318 -24.61 3.95 2.52
CA PRO A 318 -25.38 4.42 1.36
C PRO A 318 -24.67 4.29 0.01
N ASN A 319 -23.37 4.56 -0.02
CA ASN A 319 -22.54 4.59 -1.22
C ASN A 319 -21.59 3.37 -1.37
N MET A 320 -21.65 2.38 -0.47
CA MET A 320 -20.82 1.17 -0.55
C MET A 320 -21.62 -0.12 -0.33
N ALA A 321 -21.30 -1.16 -1.07
CA ALA A 321 -21.93 -2.47 -0.94
C ALA A 321 -20.95 -3.58 -1.31
N LEU A 322 -21.18 -4.78 -0.78
CA LEU A 322 -20.36 -5.95 -1.07
C LEU A 322 -21.18 -7.00 -1.82
N VAL A 323 -20.57 -7.57 -2.86
CA VAL A 323 -21.08 -8.73 -3.60
C VAL A 323 -20.00 -9.80 -3.62
N ALA A 324 -20.34 -11.02 -3.22
CA ALA A 324 -19.38 -12.12 -3.21
C ALA A 324 -18.88 -12.40 -4.63
N MET A 325 -17.59 -12.67 -4.78
CA MET A 325 -17.05 -13.18 -6.04
C MET A 325 -17.66 -14.55 -6.37
N PRO A 326 -17.78 -14.93 -7.66
CA PRO A 326 -18.27 -16.25 -8.08
C PRO A 326 -17.59 -17.40 -7.33
N SER A 327 -18.29 -18.53 -7.13
CA SER A 327 -17.85 -19.62 -6.25
C SER A 327 -16.44 -20.15 -6.58
N ILE A 328 -16.09 -20.23 -7.86
CA ILE A 328 -14.75 -20.62 -8.33
C ILE A 328 -13.63 -19.81 -7.67
N PHE A 329 -13.81 -18.51 -7.43
CA PHE A 329 -12.80 -17.70 -6.76
C PHE A 329 -12.70 -18.03 -5.28
N GLN A 330 -13.82 -18.37 -4.65
CA GLN A 330 -13.86 -18.78 -3.25
C GLN A 330 -13.27 -20.18 -3.05
N GLU A 331 -13.39 -21.04 -4.05
CA GLU A 331 -12.91 -22.44 -4.03
C GLU A 331 -11.42 -22.53 -4.32
N LEU A 332 -10.92 -21.70 -5.24
CA LEU A 332 -9.54 -21.78 -5.72
C LEU A 332 -8.58 -20.83 -5.02
N PHE A 333 -9.03 -19.66 -4.55
CA PHE A 333 -8.12 -18.66 -3.99
C PHE A 333 -8.35 -18.49 -2.50
N GLU A 334 -7.25 -18.43 -1.75
CA GLU A 334 -7.34 -18.08 -0.33
C GLU A 334 -7.87 -16.64 -0.21
N PRO A 335 -8.87 -16.37 0.65
CA PRO A 335 -9.34 -15.00 0.91
C PRO A 335 -8.25 -14.19 1.64
N SER A 336 -7.28 -13.69 0.90
CA SER A 336 -6.16 -12.86 1.36
C SER A 336 -6.12 -11.51 0.67
N ASP A 337 -5.49 -10.52 1.32
CA ASP A 337 -5.27 -9.19 0.74
C ASP A 337 -4.37 -9.26 -0.51
N ALA A 338 -3.42 -10.20 -0.53
CA ALA A 338 -2.54 -10.45 -1.66
C ALA A 338 -3.32 -10.90 -2.90
N ASN A 339 -4.21 -11.89 -2.76
CA ASN A 339 -5.07 -12.34 -3.85
C ASN A 339 -6.05 -11.25 -4.28
N CYS A 340 -6.65 -10.52 -3.34
CA CYS A 340 -7.51 -9.39 -3.68
C CYS A 340 -6.76 -8.33 -4.52
N THR A 341 -5.51 -8.04 -4.18
CA THR A 341 -4.66 -7.08 -4.90
C THR A 341 -4.39 -7.53 -6.34
N LYS A 342 -4.00 -8.79 -6.54
CA LYS A 342 -3.77 -9.38 -7.87
C LYS A 342 -5.04 -9.32 -8.74
N MET A 343 -6.21 -9.61 -8.17
CA MET A 343 -7.49 -9.47 -8.88
C MET A 343 -7.79 -8.02 -9.28
N MET A 344 -7.47 -7.05 -8.41
CA MET A 344 -7.63 -5.61 -8.72
C MET A 344 -6.67 -5.15 -9.82
N GLU A 345 -5.43 -5.63 -9.84
CA GLU A 345 -4.45 -5.34 -10.88
C GLU A 345 -4.89 -5.87 -12.25
N TRP A 346 -5.40 -7.10 -12.30
CA TRP A 346 -5.96 -7.69 -13.51
C TRP A 346 -7.11 -6.83 -14.07
N LEU A 347 -8.06 -6.41 -13.22
CA LEU A 347 -9.15 -5.52 -13.64
C LEU A 347 -8.62 -4.18 -14.15
N HIS A 348 -7.63 -3.62 -13.45
CA HIS A 348 -7.04 -2.34 -13.83
C HIS A 348 -6.45 -2.38 -15.25
N GLY A 349 -5.83 -3.51 -15.63
CA GLY A 349 -5.34 -3.78 -16.98
C GLY A 349 -6.42 -3.73 -18.07
N LYS A 350 -7.69 -3.97 -17.71
CA LYS A 350 -8.87 -3.90 -18.61
C LYS A 350 -9.58 -2.55 -18.57
N ASN A 351 -8.99 -1.53 -17.94
CA ASN A 351 -9.65 -0.22 -17.69
C ASN A 351 -10.97 -0.35 -16.91
N VAL A 352 -11.01 -1.26 -15.95
CA VAL A 352 -12.10 -1.39 -14.99
C VAL A 352 -11.50 -1.43 -13.58
N PHE A 353 -12.19 -0.90 -12.58
CA PHE A 353 -11.70 -1.04 -11.21
C PHE A 353 -12.84 -1.08 -10.20
N VAL A 354 -12.84 -2.16 -9.42
CA VAL A 354 -13.59 -2.32 -8.18
C VAL A 354 -12.62 -2.82 -7.12
N CYS A 355 -12.84 -2.46 -5.86
CA CYS A 355 -12.02 -2.99 -4.77
C CYS A 355 -12.42 -4.43 -4.47
N PHE A 356 -11.46 -5.32 -4.30
CA PHE A 356 -11.70 -6.62 -3.66
C PHE A 356 -11.23 -6.58 -2.22
N SER A 357 -11.95 -7.26 -1.34
CA SER A 357 -11.61 -7.36 0.09
C SER A 357 -11.88 -8.77 0.60
N SER A 358 -10.94 -9.30 1.38
CA SER A 358 -11.16 -10.48 2.20
C SER A 358 -11.87 -10.07 3.48
N VAL A 359 -13.09 -10.57 3.71
CA VAL A 359 -13.78 -10.38 4.98
C VAL A 359 -14.73 -11.53 5.26
N SER A 360 -14.80 -11.95 6.52
CA SER A 360 -15.64 -13.08 6.95
C SER A 360 -15.38 -14.36 6.14
N GLY A 361 -14.11 -14.63 5.79
CA GLY A 361 -13.66 -15.85 5.11
C GLY A 361 -14.03 -15.96 3.63
N LYS A 362 -14.39 -14.85 2.98
CA LYS A 362 -14.71 -14.80 1.54
C LYS A 362 -14.08 -13.59 0.86
N ILE A 363 -13.92 -13.69 -0.45
CA ILE A 363 -13.50 -12.59 -1.33
C ILE A 363 -14.74 -11.83 -1.82
N TRP A 364 -14.80 -10.53 -1.54
CA TRP A 364 -15.93 -9.67 -1.89
C TRP A 364 -15.51 -8.56 -2.83
N ALA A 365 -16.32 -8.31 -3.86
CA ALA A 365 -16.28 -7.07 -4.63
C ALA A 365 -16.93 -5.96 -3.79
N ARG A 366 -16.14 -5.02 -3.28
CA ARG A 366 -16.60 -3.83 -2.58
C ARG A 366 -16.86 -2.71 -3.59
N LEU A 367 -18.12 -2.56 -3.94
CA LEU A 367 -18.66 -1.55 -4.84
C LEU A 367 -18.67 -0.18 -4.16
N SER A 368 -18.20 0.87 -4.85
CA SER A 368 -18.41 2.27 -4.46
C SER A 368 -19.21 2.98 -5.52
N MET A 369 -20.35 3.57 -5.15
CA MET A 369 -21.21 4.38 -6.04
C MET A 369 -21.03 5.85 -5.76
N GLN A 370 -20.81 6.63 -6.82
CA GLN A 370 -20.66 8.08 -6.70
C GLN A 370 -21.41 8.81 -7.83
N VAL A 371 -21.48 10.14 -7.73
CA VAL A 371 -22.23 11.04 -8.62
C VAL A 371 -21.90 10.91 -10.10
N TRP A 372 -20.72 10.39 -10.45
CA TRP A 372 -20.27 10.17 -11.82
C TRP A 372 -20.55 8.76 -12.35
N ASN A 373 -20.85 7.79 -11.48
CA ASN A 373 -21.04 6.41 -11.90
C ASN A 373 -22.40 6.23 -12.56
N CYS A 374 -22.44 5.40 -13.60
CA CYS A 374 -23.66 4.92 -14.24
C CYS A 374 -23.75 3.40 -14.11
N PHE A 375 -24.90 2.84 -14.51
CA PHE A 375 -25.12 1.39 -14.48
C PHE A 375 -24.13 0.65 -15.39
N GLU A 376 -23.78 1.25 -16.53
CA GLU A 376 -22.84 0.77 -17.53
C GLU A 376 -21.44 0.53 -16.94
N ASP A 377 -21.01 1.32 -15.95
CA ASP A 377 -19.72 1.10 -15.29
C ASP A 377 -19.68 -0.24 -14.56
N TYR A 378 -20.80 -0.63 -13.95
CA TYR A 378 -20.89 -1.90 -13.24
C TYR A 378 -21.19 -3.08 -14.17
N LEU A 379 -21.77 -2.85 -15.35
CA LEU A 379 -21.80 -3.86 -16.40
C LEU A 379 -20.38 -4.19 -16.89
N LYS A 380 -19.50 -3.20 -17.01
CA LYS A 380 -18.08 -3.46 -17.31
C LYS A 380 -17.39 -4.25 -16.19
N VAL A 381 -17.70 -3.96 -14.93
CA VAL A 381 -17.22 -4.77 -13.78
C VAL A 381 -17.73 -6.21 -13.87
N ARG A 382 -19.03 -6.38 -14.14
CA ARG A 382 -19.65 -7.70 -14.32
C ARG A 382 -18.91 -8.53 -15.38
N ASP A 383 -18.74 -7.94 -16.55
CA ASP A 383 -18.18 -8.60 -17.73
C ASP A 383 -16.70 -8.93 -17.52
N ALA A 384 -15.93 -8.01 -16.92
CA ALA A 384 -14.53 -8.25 -16.59
C ALA A 384 -14.35 -9.38 -15.56
N VAL A 385 -15.26 -9.52 -14.58
CA VAL A 385 -15.20 -10.65 -13.63
C VAL A 385 -15.60 -11.98 -14.29
N HIS A 386 -16.52 -11.98 -15.26
CA HIS A 386 -16.82 -13.18 -16.06
C HIS A 386 -15.63 -13.59 -16.92
N GLU A 387 -15.00 -12.63 -17.61
CA GLU A 387 -13.78 -12.88 -18.39
C GLU A 387 -12.66 -13.42 -17.49
N MET A 388 -12.43 -12.79 -16.33
CA MET A 388 -11.46 -13.29 -15.35
C MET A 388 -11.76 -14.74 -14.96
N LYS A 389 -13.02 -15.08 -14.69
CA LYS A 389 -13.47 -16.44 -14.36
C LYS A 389 -13.18 -17.44 -15.49
N GLU A 390 -13.34 -17.04 -16.75
CA GLU A 390 -13.02 -17.88 -17.91
C GLU A 390 -11.51 -18.10 -18.07
N GLU A 391 -10.70 -17.11 -17.69
CA GLU A 391 -9.23 -17.19 -17.72
C GLU A 391 -8.61 -17.94 -16.53
N VAL A 392 -9.33 -18.15 -15.42
CA VAL A 392 -8.83 -18.84 -14.21
C VAL A 392 -8.07 -20.14 -14.49
N PRO A 393 -8.56 -21.07 -15.34
CA PRO A 393 -7.83 -22.31 -15.64
C PRO A 393 -6.45 -22.06 -16.27
N TYR A 394 -6.36 -21.06 -17.15
CA TYR A 394 -5.13 -20.69 -17.85
C TYR A 394 -4.17 -19.89 -16.98
N ILE A 395 -4.72 -19.02 -16.10
CA ILE A 395 -3.96 -18.28 -15.09
C ILE A 395 -3.21 -19.23 -14.16
N ILE A 396 -3.83 -20.37 -13.80
CA ILE A 396 -3.23 -21.40 -12.95
C ILE A 396 -2.15 -22.20 -13.69
N GLU A 397 -2.38 -22.57 -14.96
CA GLU A 397 -1.46 -23.42 -15.73
C GLU A 397 -0.20 -22.69 -16.25
N GLU A 398 -0.29 -21.41 -16.60
CA GLU A 398 0.84 -20.69 -17.21
C GLU A 398 1.68 -19.82 -16.25
N GLY A 399 1.33 -19.76 -14.97
CA GLY A 399 2.09 -18.98 -13.98
C GLY A 399 2.15 -17.47 -14.24
N LYS A 400 1.33 -16.95 -15.16
CA LYS A 400 1.29 -15.52 -15.54
C LYS A 400 0.85 -14.59 -14.41
N PHE A 401 0.18 -15.11 -13.39
CA PHE A 401 -0.13 -14.42 -12.13
C PHE A 401 -0.04 -15.43 -10.98
N SER A 402 0.85 -15.18 -10.02
CA SER A 402 1.08 -16.06 -8.87
C SER A 402 -0.03 -15.93 -7.82
N PHE A 403 -1.24 -16.40 -8.07
CA PHE A 403 -2.28 -16.43 -7.02
C PHE A 403 -1.97 -17.48 -5.94
N GLU A 404 -2.23 -17.16 -4.67
CA GLU A 404 -2.18 -18.14 -3.57
C GLU A 404 -3.41 -19.04 -3.70
N LEU A 405 -3.21 -20.26 -4.19
CA LEU A 405 -4.27 -21.24 -4.34
C LEU A 405 -4.63 -21.87 -3.00
N LYS A 406 -5.93 -22.15 -2.78
CA LYS A 406 -6.36 -23.06 -1.74
C LYS A 406 -5.76 -24.42 -2.05
N GLN A 407 -4.95 -24.95 -1.15
CA GLN A 407 -4.38 -26.28 -1.30
C GLN A 407 -5.52 -27.29 -1.55
N SER A 408 -5.43 -28.02 -2.67
CA SER A 408 -6.39 -29.05 -3.01
C SER A 408 -6.36 -30.14 -1.95
N CYS A 409 -7.54 -30.52 -1.45
CA CYS A 409 -7.73 -31.63 -0.53
C CYS A 409 -7.15 -32.93 -1.08
N GLU A 410 -5.90 -33.23 -0.72
CA GLU A 410 -5.47 -34.60 -0.45
C GLU A 410 -5.41 -34.77 1.08
N ASN A 411 -5.74 -35.98 1.55
CA ASN A 411 -5.95 -36.34 2.95
C ASN A 411 -4.93 -35.70 3.93
N PRO A 412 -5.33 -35.40 5.18
CA PRO A 412 -4.44 -34.79 6.17
C PRO A 412 -3.28 -35.73 6.49
N ILE A 413 -2.13 -35.49 5.86
CA ILE A 413 -0.86 -36.11 6.25
C ILE A 413 -0.36 -35.28 7.45
N GLN A 414 0.08 -36.01 8.47
CA GLN A 414 0.49 -35.49 9.77
C GLN A 414 1.59 -34.42 9.64
N LYS A 415 1.41 -33.32 10.40
CA LYS A 415 2.42 -32.31 10.75
C LYS A 415 3.78 -32.96 11.04
N GLN A 416 4.84 -32.59 10.30
CA GLN A 416 6.20 -33.05 10.55
C GLN A 416 7.16 -31.86 10.57
N GLY A 417 7.99 -31.78 11.62
CA GLY A 417 8.88 -30.66 11.89
C GLY A 417 8.60 -30.05 13.27
N SER A 418 8.94 -30.76 14.34
CA SER A 418 9.03 -30.19 15.68
C SER A 418 10.10 -29.09 15.73
N LEU A 419 9.96 -28.13 16.65
CA LEU A 419 10.91 -27.02 16.79
C LEU A 419 12.37 -27.51 16.97
N GLU A 420 12.57 -28.63 17.68
CA GLU A 420 13.89 -29.25 17.89
C GLU A 420 14.53 -29.76 16.58
N GLU A 421 13.71 -30.26 15.63
CA GLU A 421 14.20 -30.75 14.34
C GLU A 421 14.65 -29.59 13.44
N VAL A 422 13.94 -28.45 13.50
CA VAL A 422 14.31 -27.24 12.76
C VAL A 422 15.59 -26.61 13.33
N GLU A 423 15.70 -26.50 14.65
CA GLU A 423 16.91 -25.98 15.30
C GLU A 423 18.13 -26.84 14.99
N ALA A 424 17.97 -28.17 14.94
CA ALA A 424 19.04 -29.09 14.54
C ALA A 424 19.44 -28.92 13.07
N PHE A 425 18.46 -28.77 12.17
CA PHE A 425 18.71 -28.48 10.75
C PHE A 425 19.48 -27.16 10.57
N LEU A 426 19.04 -26.08 11.22
CA LEU A 426 19.69 -24.77 11.12
C LEU A 426 21.13 -24.80 11.65
N ALA A 427 21.37 -25.50 12.76
CA ALA A 427 22.73 -25.67 13.29
C ALA A 427 23.65 -26.47 12.34
N GLU A 428 23.10 -27.47 11.64
CA GLU A 428 23.85 -28.23 10.64
C GLU A 428 24.09 -27.42 9.36
N TYR A 429 23.09 -26.67 8.90
CA TYR A 429 23.18 -25.76 7.77
C TYR A 429 24.29 -24.73 8.00
N GLU A 430 24.28 -24.03 9.13
CA GLU A 430 25.27 -22.98 9.45
C GLU A 430 26.71 -23.50 9.33
N LYS A 431 26.98 -24.69 9.88
CA LYS A 431 28.30 -25.30 9.83
C LYS A 431 28.75 -25.61 8.41
N LYS A 432 27.87 -26.16 7.58
CA LYS A 432 28.17 -26.51 6.17
C LYS A 432 28.26 -25.26 5.29
N ALA A 433 27.36 -24.31 5.50
CA ALA A 433 27.31 -23.02 4.81
C ALA A 433 28.61 -22.24 5.02
N GLN A 434 29.11 -22.20 6.26
CA GLN A 434 30.38 -21.55 6.57
C GLN A 434 31.54 -22.09 5.72
N ASP A 435 31.68 -23.41 5.61
CA ASP A 435 32.76 -24.02 4.83
C ASP A 435 32.61 -23.74 3.32
N VAL A 436 31.40 -23.93 2.79
CA VAL A 436 31.12 -23.81 1.35
C VAL A 436 31.20 -22.36 0.88
N TYR A 437 30.54 -21.43 1.58
CA TYR A 437 30.55 -20.02 1.21
C TYR A 437 31.91 -19.37 1.45
N SER A 438 32.65 -19.76 2.50
CA SER A 438 34.03 -19.26 2.69
C SER A 438 34.95 -19.69 1.55
N ALA A 439 34.86 -20.95 1.11
CA ALA A 439 35.66 -21.43 -0.01
C ALA A 439 35.31 -20.71 -1.33
N SER A 440 34.03 -20.42 -1.56
CA SER A 440 33.57 -19.64 -2.73
C SER A 440 34.06 -18.18 -2.67
N ALA A 441 33.94 -17.53 -1.51
CA ALA A 441 34.38 -16.16 -1.32
C ALA A 441 35.90 -16.00 -1.51
N LEU A 442 36.69 -16.94 -0.97
CA LEU A 442 38.15 -16.93 -1.13
C LEU A 442 38.57 -17.13 -2.60
N ALA A 443 37.95 -18.08 -3.31
CA ALA A 443 38.23 -18.31 -4.73
C ALA A 443 37.84 -17.10 -5.60
N SER A 444 36.72 -16.44 -5.28
CA SER A 444 36.32 -15.19 -5.95
C SER A 444 37.29 -14.06 -5.67
N TRP A 445 37.77 -13.92 -4.43
CA TRP A 445 38.76 -12.91 -4.05
C TRP A 445 40.10 -13.12 -4.77
N GLU A 446 40.59 -14.36 -4.83
CA GLU A 446 41.82 -14.69 -5.56
C GLU A 446 41.72 -14.36 -7.05
N TYR A 447 40.56 -14.57 -7.67
CA TYR A 447 40.33 -14.16 -9.06
C TYR A 447 40.25 -12.64 -9.22
N ASN A 448 39.48 -11.95 -8.37
CA ASN A 448 39.31 -10.49 -8.44
C ASN A 448 40.63 -9.73 -8.19
N THR A 449 41.54 -10.29 -7.41
CA THR A 449 42.85 -9.69 -7.11
C THR A 449 43.98 -10.18 -8.01
N ASN A 450 43.77 -11.26 -8.75
CA ASN A 450 44.74 -11.84 -9.68
C ASN A 450 44.02 -12.56 -10.84
N ILE A 451 43.61 -11.78 -11.84
CA ILE A 451 42.83 -12.23 -12.99
C ILE A 451 43.70 -13.13 -13.88
N THR A 452 43.47 -14.44 -13.81
CA THR A 452 44.12 -15.47 -14.63
C THR A 452 43.13 -16.60 -14.94
N ASP A 453 43.31 -17.31 -16.04
CA ASP A 453 42.49 -18.49 -16.39
C ASP A 453 42.41 -19.52 -15.25
N TYR A 454 43.54 -19.74 -14.56
CA TYR A 454 43.62 -20.66 -13.44
C TYR A 454 42.71 -20.23 -12.28
N ASN A 455 42.78 -18.96 -11.87
CA ASN A 455 41.94 -18.44 -10.79
C ASN A 455 40.47 -18.33 -11.21
N SER A 456 40.21 -18.01 -12.49
CA SER A 456 38.86 -18.01 -13.07
C SER A 456 38.21 -19.40 -12.94
N GLN A 457 38.91 -20.45 -13.36
CA GLN A 457 38.40 -21.82 -13.28
C GLN A 457 38.16 -22.25 -11.82
N LYS A 458 39.04 -21.87 -10.89
CA LYS A 458 38.86 -22.14 -9.45
C LYS A 458 37.65 -21.43 -8.86
N SER A 459 37.40 -20.18 -9.26
CA SER A 459 36.23 -19.41 -8.89
C SER A 459 34.93 -20.03 -9.41
N ILE A 460 34.92 -20.50 -10.68
CA ILE A 460 33.77 -21.20 -11.29
C ILE A 460 33.48 -22.52 -10.55
N GLU A 461 34.50 -23.35 -10.31
CA GLU A 461 34.37 -24.62 -9.56
C GLU A 461 33.81 -24.42 -8.14
N ALA A 462 34.28 -23.39 -7.43
CA ALA A 462 33.80 -23.07 -6.08
C ALA A 462 32.38 -22.51 -6.09
N SER A 463 32.03 -21.68 -7.07
CA SER A 463 30.68 -21.14 -7.26
C SER A 463 29.68 -22.24 -7.59
N GLY A 464 30.05 -23.22 -8.43
CA GLY A 464 29.21 -24.40 -8.71
C GLY A 464 28.91 -25.24 -7.48
N ARG A 465 29.90 -25.47 -6.61
CA ARG A 465 29.70 -26.16 -5.31
C ARG A 465 28.77 -25.40 -4.38
N SER A 466 28.92 -24.08 -4.32
CA SER A 466 28.04 -23.19 -3.55
C SER A 466 26.59 -23.23 -4.05
N ALA A 467 26.39 -23.22 -5.37
CA ALA A 467 25.06 -23.31 -5.97
C ALA A 467 24.39 -24.67 -5.67
N ALA A 468 25.11 -25.78 -5.79
CA ALA A 468 24.60 -27.11 -5.47
C ALA A 468 24.21 -27.24 -3.98
N PHE A 469 25.04 -26.72 -3.07
CA PHE A 469 24.72 -26.68 -1.65
C PHE A 469 23.47 -25.86 -1.34
N THR A 470 23.33 -24.68 -1.98
CA THR A 470 22.16 -23.81 -1.80
C THR A 470 20.87 -24.50 -2.27
N GLN A 471 20.92 -25.23 -3.39
CA GLN A 471 19.78 -26.01 -3.88
C GLN A 471 19.38 -27.14 -2.92
N GLU A 472 20.35 -27.90 -2.41
CA GLU A 472 20.11 -28.95 -1.43
C GLU A 472 19.54 -28.38 -0.12
N ALA A 473 20.09 -27.27 0.36
CA ALA A 473 19.65 -26.61 1.58
C ALA A 473 18.22 -26.08 1.48
N ALA A 474 17.85 -25.45 0.36
CA ALA A 474 16.49 -24.98 0.11
C ALA A 474 15.47 -26.14 0.01
N GLN A 475 15.86 -27.26 -0.61
CA GLN A 475 15.03 -28.47 -0.67
C GLN A 475 14.82 -29.12 0.70
N ASN A 476 15.82 -29.04 1.58
CA ASN A 476 15.71 -29.54 2.94
C ASN A 476 14.92 -28.57 3.82
N ALA A 477 15.08 -27.26 3.64
CA ALA A 477 14.33 -26.24 4.35
C ALA A 477 12.83 -26.28 4.02
N SER A 478 12.47 -26.58 2.76
CA SER A 478 11.06 -26.68 2.33
C SER A 478 10.29 -27.85 2.96
N GLN A 479 10.97 -28.75 3.67
CA GLN A 479 10.33 -29.81 4.47
C GLN A 479 9.77 -29.29 5.80
N PHE A 480 10.10 -28.06 6.20
CA PHE A 480 9.62 -27.43 7.43
C PHE A 480 8.52 -26.41 7.09
N ASP A 481 7.25 -26.83 7.19
CA ASP A 481 6.07 -26.03 6.83
C ASP A 481 5.26 -25.53 8.05
N GLY A 482 5.86 -25.59 9.25
CA GLY A 482 5.25 -25.17 10.51
C GLY A 482 5.35 -23.66 10.79
N GLU A 483 4.58 -23.20 11.77
CA GLU A 483 4.77 -21.85 12.34
C GLU A 483 5.90 -21.89 13.38
N TYR A 484 7.00 -21.20 13.09
CA TYR A 484 8.17 -21.11 13.97
C TYR A 484 8.33 -19.70 14.56
N PRO A 485 9.10 -19.54 15.65
CA PRO A 485 9.47 -18.21 16.12
C PRO A 485 10.08 -17.36 14.99
N ASP A 486 9.80 -16.05 14.98
CA ASP A 486 10.18 -15.12 13.90
C ASP A 486 11.65 -15.22 13.43
N GLU A 487 12.57 -15.53 14.34
CA GLU A 487 14.00 -15.70 14.05
C GLU A 487 14.26 -16.96 13.22
N ILE A 488 13.65 -18.08 13.61
CA ILE A 488 13.73 -19.37 12.93
C ILE A 488 13.03 -19.31 11.56
N GLN A 489 11.85 -18.68 11.51
CA GLN A 489 11.11 -18.50 10.27
C GLN A 489 11.92 -17.70 9.25
N ARG A 490 12.55 -16.61 9.69
CA ARG A 490 13.40 -15.78 8.82
C ARG A 490 14.60 -16.54 8.27
N GLN A 491 15.23 -17.38 9.09
CA GLN A 491 16.35 -18.22 8.64
C GLN A 491 15.88 -19.25 7.60
N LEU A 492 14.71 -19.86 7.79
CA LEU A 492 14.12 -20.77 6.81
C LEU A 492 13.77 -20.06 5.49
N ASP A 493 13.22 -18.86 5.56
CA ASP A 493 12.87 -18.05 4.38
C ASP A 493 14.15 -17.69 3.57
N ASP A 494 15.23 -17.31 4.25
CA ASP A 494 16.52 -17.00 3.61
C ASP A 494 17.17 -18.24 2.97
N ILE A 495 17.16 -19.39 3.67
CA ILE A 495 17.69 -20.66 3.14
C ILE A 495 16.88 -21.15 1.94
N SER A 496 15.59 -20.83 1.88
CA SER A 496 14.69 -21.21 0.78
C SER A 496 14.96 -20.42 -0.51
N TYR A 497 15.79 -19.36 -0.45
CA TYR A 497 16.19 -18.58 -1.62
C TYR A 497 17.31 -19.27 -2.42
N VAL A 498 16.97 -19.77 -3.62
CA VAL A 498 17.86 -20.65 -4.42
C VAL A 498 18.83 -19.92 -5.35
N GLY A 499 18.65 -18.61 -5.60
CA GLY A 499 19.57 -17.80 -6.40
C GLY A 499 19.86 -18.38 -7.80
N THR A 500 21.11 -18.33 -8.27
CA THR A 500 21.49 -18.85 -9.61
C THR A 500 21.27 -20.35 -9.77
N ALA A 501 21.12 -21.11 -8.68
CA ALA A 501 20.85 -22.55 -8.72
C ALA A 501 19.42 -22.86 -9.22
N ALA A 502 18.52 -21.87 -9.21
CA ALA A 502 17.17 -22.01 -9.73
C ALA A 502 17.11 -22.33 -11.24
N LEU A 503 18.20 -22.10 -12.00
CA LEU A 503 18.30 -22.49 -13.41
C LEU A 503 18.24 -24.00 -13.63
N GLY A 504 18.62 -24.82 -12.64
CA GLY A 504 18.56 -26.29 -12.68
C GLY A 504 19.45 -27.00 -13.71
N ASP A 505 20.04 -26.27 -14.65
CA ASP A 505 20.91 -26.77 -15.72
C ASP A 505 22.38 -26.39 -15.46
N PRO A 506 23.26 -27.38 -15.17
CA PRO A 506 24.68 -27.14 -14.91
C PRO A 506 25.42 -26.42 -16.04
N ASP A 507 25.04 -26.66 -17.30
CA ASP A 507 25.72 -26.06 -18.46
C ASP A 507 25.38 -24.57 -18.56
N LYS A 508 24.12 -24.20 -18.29
CA LYS A 508 23.70 -22.79 -18.20
C LYS A 508 24.32 -22.06 -17.02
N ILE A 509 24.49 -22.72 -15.87
CA ILE A 509 25.15 -22.14 -14.70
C ILE A 509 26.63 -21.86 -15.01
N ASN A 510 27.30 -22.78 -15.70
CA ASN A 510 28.68 -22.59 -16.15
C ASN A 510 28.78 -21.47 -17.18
N GLU A 511 27.87 -21.42 -18.16
CA GLU A 511 27.78 -20.35 -19.16
C GLU A 511 27.59 -18.98 -18.49
N PHE A 512 26.67 -18.86 -17.55
CA PHE A 512 26.42 -17.62 -16.81
C PHE A 512 27.67 -17.12 -16.07
N ASN A 513 28.40 -18.02 -15.42
CA ASN A 513 29.63 -17.68 -14.72
C ASN A 513 30.76 -17.31 -15.69
N GLN A 514 30.87 -18.01 -16.83
CA GLN A 514 31.87 -17.71 -17.85
C GLN A 514 31.63 -16.34 -18.49
N VAL A 515 30.40 -16.02 -18.90
CA VAL A 515 30.07 -14.71 -19.49
C VAL A 515 30.43 -13.56 -18.54
N ARG A 516 30.17 -13.72 -17.23
CA ARG A 516 30.59 -12.73 -16.22
C ARG A 516 32.11 -12.61 -16.12
N ALA A 517 32.84 -13.72 -16.14
CA ALA A 517 34.29 -13.74 -16.08
C ALA A 517 34.91 -13.04 -17.30
N ASP A 518 34.44 -13.38 -18.51
CA ASP A 518 34.89 -12.78 -19.77
C ASP A 518 34.65 -11.27 -19.79
N MET A 519 33.46 -10.82 -19.36
CA MET A 519 33.15 -9.39 -19.27
C MET A 519 34.05 -8.65 -18.28
N MET A 520 34.37 -9.27 -17.14
CA MET A 520 35.25 -8.70 -16.13
C MET A 520 36.69 -8.60 -16.63
N GLU A 521 37.15 -9.61 -17.36
CA GLU A 521 38.48 -9.61 -17.99
C GLU A 521 38.60 -8.50 -19.02
N ILE A 522 37.62 -8.36 -19.93
CA ILE A 522 37.59 -7.29 -20.94
C ILE A 522 37.60 -5.91 -20.25
N TYR A 523 36.75 -5.71 -19.25
CA TYR A 523 36.67 -4.44 -18.52
C TYR A 523 38.01 -4.06 -17.85
N SER A 524 38.75 -5.06 -17.34
CA SER A 524 39.95 -4.84 -16.53
C SER A 524 41.25 -4.82 -17.34
N GLN A 525 41.32 -5.57 -18.43
CA GLN A 525 42.56 -5.77 -19.21
C GLN A 525 42.61 -4.95 -20.51
N SER A 526 41.49 -4.41 -20.96
CA SER A 526 41.45 -3.57 -22.18
C SER A 526 42.25 -2.28 -22.00
N LYS A 527 42.99 -1.94 -23.06
CA LYS A 527 43.91 -0.79 -23.11
C LYS A 527 43.50 0.19 -24.18
N VAL A 528 43.52 1.47 -23.84
CA VAL A 528 43.29 2.56 -24.78
C VAL A 528 44.62 3.24 -25.05
N CYS A 529 45.05 3.24 -26.31
CA CYS A 529 46.32 3.83 -26.74
C CYS A 529 46.11 5.16 -27.45
N ARG A 530 47.06 6.09 -27.30
CA ARG A 530 47.03 7.35 -28.06
C ARG A 530 47.40 7.14 -29.52
N SER A 531 46.71 7.82 -30.43
CA SER A 531 46.94 7.69 -31.88
C SER A 531 48.28 8.28 -32.34
N ASP A 532 48.78 9.28 -31.63
CA ASP A 532 50.06 9.96 -31.87
C ASP A 532 51.23 9.33 -31.10
N ALA A 533 50.94 8.51 -30.09
CA ALA A 533 51.91 7.71 -29.34
C ALA A 533 51.35 6.31 -29.04
N PRO A 534 51.41 5.35 -30.00
CA PRO A 534 50.76 4.04 -29.88
C PRO A 534 51.29 3.13 -28.76
N THR A 535 52.40 3.50 -28.13
CA THR A 535 52.96 2.81 -26.95
C THR A 535 52.45 3.38 -25.63
N ASP A 536 51.76 4.52 -25.68
CA ASP A 536 51.16 5.19 -24.53
C ASP A 536 49.72 4.71 -24.37
N CYS A 537 49.57 3.62 -23.60
CA CYS A 537 48.31 2.89 -23.44
C CYS A 537 47.93 2.77 -21.98
N TYR A 538 46.64 2.98 -21.69
CA TYR A 538 46.10 3.03 -20.33
C TYR A 538 44.95 2.05 -20.16
N ASN A 539 44.92 1.38 -19.01
CA ASN A 539 43.73 0.67 -18.53
C ASN A 539 42.76 1.69 -17.92
N LEU A 540 41.53 1.26 -17.60
CA LEU A 540 40.60 2.11 -16.86
C LEU A 540 41.19 2.50 -15.50
N ASP A 541 41.63 1.52 -14.71
CA ASP A 541 42.24 1.71 -13.39
C ASP A 541 43.53 0.86 -13.29
N PRO A 542 44.71 1.46 -13.01
CA PRO A 542 44.97 2.90 -12.99
C PRO A 542 45.27 3.41 -14.41
N GLY A 543 44.74 4.59 -14.75
CA GLY A 543 45.11 5.29 -15.97
C GLY A 543 44.04 6.27 -16.40
N LEU A 544 43.06 5.77 -17.16
CA LEU A 544 42.01 6.62 -17.74
C LEU A 544 41.12 7.23 -16.66
N ASP A 545 40.88 6.54 -15.55
CA ASP A 545 40.18 7.04 -14.37
C ASP A 545 40.80 8.34 -13.83
N ASN A 546 42.12 8.39 -13.73
CA ASN A 546 42.86 9.55 -13.23
C ASN A 546 42.79 10.71 -14.24
N ILE A 547 42.89 10.41 -15.54
CA ILE A 547 42.75 11.41 -16.61
C ILE A 547 41.34 12.01 -16.60
N MET A 548 40.29 11.18 -16.53
CA MET A 548 38.90 11.63 -16.47
C MET A 548 38.59 12.41 -15.19
N ALA A 549 39.28 12.13 -14.09
CA ALA A 549 39.07 12.83 -12.81
C ALA A 549 39.82 14.16 -12.70
N SER A 550 40.97 14.31 -13.38
CA SER A 550 41.90 15.42 -13.11
C SER A 550 42.23 16.31 -14.30
N SER A 551 41.92 15.90 -15.53
CA SER A 551 42.15 16.72 -16.72
C SER A 551 41.05 17.76 -16.92
N ASP A 552 41.45 18.98 -17.25
CA ASP A 552 40.56 20.06 -17.72
C ASP A 552 40.59 20.21 -19.27
N ASP A 553 41.35 19.37 -19.97
CA ASP A 553 41.47 19.39 -21.43
C ASP A 553 40.32 18.60 -22.07
N TYR A 554 39.49 19.29 -22.85
CA TYR A 554 38.33 18.70 -23.50
C TYR A 554 38.68 17.55 -24.45
N ASP A 555 39.72 17.70 -25.27
CA ASP A 555 40.08 16.70 -26.27
C ASP A 555 40.68 15.46 -25.59
N GLU A 556 41.41 15.65 -24.49
CA GLU A 556 41.94 14.56 -23.67
C GLU A 556 40.83 13.78 -22.95
N LEU A 557 39.84 14.48 -22.38
CA LEU A 557 38.67 13.85 -21.76
C LEU A 557 37.83 13.07 -22.78
N VAL A 558 37.63 13.64 -23.97
CA VAL A 558 36.90 12.98 -25.06
C VAL A 558 37.64 11.71 -25.51
N TRP A 559 38.95 11.78 -25.73
CA TRP A 559 39.76 10.60 -26.07
C TRP A 559 39.68 9.52 -25.00
N ALA A 560 39.85 9.89 -23.72
CA ALA A 560 39.84 8.93 -22.62
C ALA A 560 38.49 8.19 -22.51
N TRP A 561 37.38 8.93 -22.56
CA TRP A 561 36.05 8.34 -22.47
C TRP A 561 35.64 7.56 -23.71
N GLN A 562 35.83 8.13 -24.92
CA GLN A 562 35.45 7.48 -26.17
C GLN A 562 36.30 6.23 -26.41
N GLY A 563 37.62 6.32 -26.22
CA GLY A 563 38.52 5.18 -26.40
C GLY A 563 38.17 4.04 -25.45
N TRP A 564 37.89 4.34 -24.17
CA TRP A 564 37.48 3.32 -23.22
C TRP A 564 36.14 2.67 -23.60
N ARG A 565 35.15 3.50 -23.97
CA ARG A 565 33.84 3.04 -24.40
C ARG A 565 33.93 2.15 -25.64
N ASP A 566 34.78 2.48 -26.60
CA ASP A 566 34.89 1.76 -27.86
C ASP A 566 35.60 0.41 -27.66
N GLU A 567 36.71 0.37 -26.93
CA GLU A 567 37.46 -0.87 -26.68
C GLU A 567 36.69 -1.85 -25.76
N VAL A 568 36.05 -1.34 -24.69
CA VAL A 568 35.33 -2.19 -23.73
C VAL A 568 33.89 -2.45 -24.18
N GLY A 569 33.19 -1.43 -24.64
CA GLY A 569 31.76 -1.50 -24.94
C GLY A 569 31.45 -2.34 -26.18
N VAL A 570 32.31 -2.32 -27.20
CA VAL A 570 32.12 -3.16 -28.40
C VAL A 570 32.38 -4.63 -28.06
N ALA A 571 33.48 -4.93 -27.36
CA ALA A 571 33.83 -6.29 -26.97
C ALA A 571 32.82 -6.91 -25.99
N ASN A 572 32.22 -6.11 -25.09
CA ASN A 572 31.23 -6.58 -24.13
C ASN A 572 29.79 -6.62 -24.66
N ASN A 573 29.49 -6.15 -25.88
CA ASN A 573 28.11 -5.96 -26.33
C ASN A 573 27.30 -7.28 -26.33
N ASP A 574 27.80 -8.29 -27.04
CA ASP A 574 27.12 -9.58 -27.17
C ASP A 574 27.10 -10.34 -25.84
N LEU A 575 28.19 -10.24 -25.07
CA LEU A 575 28.30 -10.84 -23.74
C LEU A 575 27.29 -10.24 -22.76
N TYR A 576 27.09 -8.91 -22.78
CA TYR A 576 26.12 -8.24 -21.91
C TYR A 576 24.68 -8.64 -22.26
N ILE A 577 24.34 -8.76 -23.55
CA ILE A 577 23.03 -9.25 -23.98
C ILE A 577 22.80 -10.66 -23.42
N ARG A 578 23.78 -11.56 -23.60
CA ARG A 578 23.69 -12.93 -23.10
C ARG A 578 23.61 -13.01 -21.58
N TYR A 579 24.36 -12.16 -20.88
CA TYR A 579 24.30 -12.01 -19.43
C TYR A 579 22.90 -11.59 -18.96
N VAL A 580 22.26 -10.64 -19.65
CA VAL A 580 20.90 -10.18 -19.30
C VAL A 580 19.87 -11.28 -19.54
N GLU A 581 19.96 -12.02 -20.64
CA GLU A 581 19.10 -13.17 -20.92
C GLU A 581 19.17 -14.21 -19.80
N LEU A 582 20.38 -14.71 -19.51
CA LEU A 582 20.60 -15.70 -18.46
C LEU A 582 20.23 -15.16 -17.08
N SER A 583 20.50 -13.88 -16.80
CA SER A 583 20.10 -13.23 -15.54
C SER A 583 18.58 -13.14 -15.37
N ASN A 584 17.84 -12.90 -16.45
CA ASN A 584 16.38 -12.88 -16.42
C ASN A 584 15.80 -14.30 -16.27
N GLU A 585 16.40 -15.31 -16.90
CA GLU A 585 16.04 -16.71 -16.65
C GLU A 585 16.24 -17.08 -15.16
N VAL A 586 17.36 -16.67 -14.54
CA VAL A 586 17.58 -16.82 -13.09
C VAL A 586 16.47 -16.13 -12.30
N ALA A 587 16.12 -14.89 -12.65
CA ALA A 587 15.13 -14.11 -11.92
C ALA A 587 13.73 -14.76 -11.98
N VAL A 588 13.30 -15.18 -13.17
CA VAL A 588 12.02 -15.87 -13.39
C VAL A 588 11.98 -17.19 -12.62
N ALA A 589 13.09 -17.94 -12.63
CA ALA A 589 13.18 -19.18 -11.87
C ALA A 589 13.13 -18.96 -10.34
N ASN A 590 13.47 -17.76 -9.85
CA ASN A 590 13.31 -17.35 -8.45
C ASN A 590 12.00 -16.60 -8.17
N GLY A 591 11.03 -16.59 -9.10
CA GLY A 591 9.72 -15.98 -8.89
C GLY A 591 9.67 -14.46 -9.12
N PHE A 592 10.70 -13.87 -9.73
CA PHE A 592 10.73 -12.45 -10.09
C PHE A 592 10.41 -12.23 -11.58
N PRO A 593 9.79 -11.10 -11.95
CA PRO A 593 9.45 -10.83 -13.36
C PRO A 593 10.68 -10.61 -14.25
N ASP A 594 11.77 -10.06 -13.71
CA ASP A 594 13.03 -9.85 -14.40
C ASP A 594 14.19 -9.66 -13.41
N LYS A 595 15.43 -9.64 -13.92
CA LYS A 595 16.64 -9.42 -13.13
C LYS A 595 16.63 -8.08 -12.41
N GLY A 596 16.01 -7.05 -12.99
CA GLY A 596 15.88 -5.75 -12.36
C GLY A 596 15.03 -5.81 -11.10
N ALA A 597 13.89 -6.52 -11.13
CA ALA A 597 13.04 -6.74 -9.96
C ALA A 597 13.74 -7.60 -8.92
N MET A 598 14.36 -8.70 -9.32
CA MET A 598 15.16 -9.56 -8.42
C MET A 598 16.34 -8.80 -7.79
N TRP A 599 17.02 -7.91 -8.53
CA TRP A 599 18.12 -7.12 -7.99
C TRP A 599 17.60 -6.04 -7.04
N ARG A 600 16.47 -5.43 -7.39
CA ARG A 600 15.80 -4.48 -6.52
C ARG A 600 15.21 -5.14 -5.29
N ASP A 601 14.88 -6.42 -5.27
CA ASP A 601 14.34 -7.11 -4.08
C ASP A 601 15.23 -6.94 -2.83
N ASN A 602 16.54 -7.09 -2.98
CA ASN A 602 17.52 -6.81 -1.91
C ASN A 602 17.56 -5.34 -1.45
N TYR A 603 17.03 -4.41 -2.24
CA TYR A 603 16.95 -2.97 -1.95
C TYR A 603 15.52 -2.47 -1.69
N GLU A 604 14.51 -3.20 -2.15
CA GLU A 604 13.09 -3.06 -1.90
C GLU A 604 12.82 -3.75 -0.57
N MET A 605 13.46 -3.19 0.45
CA MET A 605 12.92 -3.19 1.79
C MET A 605 11.54 -2.57 1.66
N GLY A 606 10.48 -3.40 1.59
CA GLY A 606 9.07 -2.98 1.48
C GLY A 606 8.62 -2.00 2.58
N GLU A 607 9.52 -1.70 3.52
CA GLU A 607 9.44 -0.66 4.53
C GLU A 607 10.61 0.34 4.43
N TYR A 608 10.69 1.11 3.34
CA TYR A 608 11.61 2.27 3.23
C TYR A 608 11.46 3.27 4.41
N ILE A 609 10.31 3.24 5.10
CA ILE A 609 10.04 4.05 6.28
C ILE A 609 10.76 3.53 7.52
N MET A 610 10.97 2.21 7.68
CA MET A 610 11.56 1.67 8.90
C MET A 610 13.08 1.62 8.92
N PHE A 611 13.73 1.31 7.79
CA PHE A 611 15.20 1.31 7.73
C PHE A 611 15.80 2.72 7.87
N ALA A 612 15.17 3.73 7.28
CA ALA A 612 15.53 5.14 7.50
C ALA A 612 15.32 5.56 8.96
N TYR A 613 14.32 4.98 9.64
CA TYR A 613 14.03 5.22 11.05
C TYR A 613 15.03 4.54 12.00
N ASP A 614 15.54 3.36 11.64
CA ASP A 614 16.55 2.64 12.42
C ASP A 614 17.96 3.23 12.22
N ILE A 615 18.30 3.72 11.02
CA ILE A 615 19.50 4.54 10.80
C ILE A 615 19.39 5.87 11.59
N TYR A 616 18.23 6.50 11.59
CA TYR A 616 17.98 7.70 12.40
C TYR A 616 18.13 7.44 13.90
N LYS A 617 17.73 6.27 14.40
CA LYS A 617 17.99 5.83 15.79
C LYS A 617 19.47 5.62 16.08
N LEU A 618 20.23 5.02 15.17
CA LEU A 618 21.67 4.79 15.32
C LEU A 618 22.47 6.10 15.45
N TYR A 619 22.07 7.14 14.73
CA TYR A 619 22.69 8.48 14.83
C TYR A 619 22.18 9.32 16.02
N THR A 620 21.09 8.94 16.67
CA THR A 620 20.49 9.69 17.81
C THR A 620 20.68 9.04 19.17
N THR A 621 21.37 7.90 19.24
CA THR A 621 21.68 7.18 20.50
C THR A 621 23.11 7.41 21.02
N THR A 622 23.88 8.32 20.40
CA THR A 622 25.20 8.76 20.91
C THR A 622 25.30 10.26 21.23
N LEU A 623 24.19 10.96 21.44
CA LEU A 623 24.18 12.31 22.04
C LEU A 623 23.12 12.44 23.12
#